data_AF-A0A1F6DIU6-F1
#
_entry.id   AF-A0A1F6DIU6-F1
#
_cell.length_a   1.000
_cell.length_b   1.000
_cell.length_c   1.000
_cell.angle_alpha   90.00
_cell.angle_beta   90.00
_cell.angle_gamma   90.00
#
_symmetry.space_group_name_H-M   'P 1'
#
loop_
_entity.id
_entity.type
_entity.pdbx_description
1 polymer ?
#
loop_
_entity_poly.entity_id
_entity_poly.type
_entity_poly.pdbx_seq_one_letter_code
_entity_poly.pdbx_strand_id
1 'polypeptide(L)'
;MNTPHTHKGFTLIEMMVSVALFAVVVSVALPTMIVVMKASARAQALQTTIDNTSFALDAISRQVRLGTTYHCTSDPINVTVWNATTSPSYPYGTPHDCITGASTLVFRDQNGVRQAYRYNSAEEKLESWHTKAGTWVDLTAPKVLVKNATFTVTGATIYDGEPPVVTLAVRGAARDEVSVPEFTLSTNMTQYVPERGFAIRRLAQGTANLTLTAGIEFGTDVAPVGDIDDDNVTDLLVGMSTFSAGVGGTQVLRMNKNGTIKASIRLTSNTNGMPTFAANEAVGSSVANLGDLDGDSLTEVLIGAPGYTSNTGAVYLTTLQASGIATSTIRIASNTNGMTTIPAGSQFGASLALVGSREVLVGAPGDSPTGCVNCGAVYRLMLSGQGQVTSVSKISTGLGLVAGNAFGSAGIAFLGYNTAGERLVAVGAAETACASGASCGALYILRLSSAGAVMGHSKLVSGTAGMPTLEAFSRFGKSVAAAGDLNGDGVADIIVGAEETGGAARTGSLYVLFMNSNNTVKEVRRMTNNSNGGPALRTGDAFGRAVANIGDLNDDGRIDFAAGARRDDGNGTLTDAGALYILFGK
;
A
#
# COMPACT_ATOMS: atom_id res chain seq x y z
N MET A 1 76.90 76.78 -8.54
CA MET A 1 77.60 75.95 -9.54
C MET A 1 76.68 74.81 -9.92
N ASN A 2 76.23 74.80 -11.18
CA ASN A 2 75.40 73.73 -11.75
C ASN A 2 76.19 72.43 -11.84
N THR A 3 75.72 71.37 -11.19
CA THR A 3 76.17 69.99 -11.48
C THR A 3 75.44 69.50 -12.74
N PRO A 4 76.14 69.07 -13.80
CA PRO A 4 75.50 68.57 -15.01
C PRO A 4 74.99 67.14 -14.77
N HIS A 5 73.70 66.90 -15.04
CA HIS A 5 73.16 65.56 -15.13
C HIS A 5 73.71 64.89 -16.40
N THR A 6 74.68 63.99 -16.25
CA THR A 6 75.14 63.13 -17.34
C THR A 6 74.10 62.05 -17.61
N HIS A 7 73.27 62.23 -18.64
CA HIS A 7 72.49 61.14 -19.19
C HIS A 7 73.45 60.13 -19.84
N LYS A 8 73.65 58.98 -19.19
CA LYS A 8 74.41 57.86 -19.77
C LYS A 8 73.59 57.30 -20.94
N GLY A 9 73.99 57.61 -22.18
CA GLY A 9 73.46 56.98 -23.37
C GLY A 9 74.01 55.57 -23.54
N PHE A 10 73.16 54.64 -23.99
CA PHE A 10 73.56 53.27 -24.29
C PHE A 10 74.45 53.19 -25.53
N THR A 11 75.40 52.28 -25.54
CA THR A 11 76.24 52.02 -26.72
C THR A 11 75.45 51.27 -27.79
N LEU A 12 75.80 51.47 -29.08
CA LEU A 12 75.19 50.74 -30.19
C LEU A 12 75.28 49.21 -30.01
N ILE A 13 76.38 48.74 -29.42
CA ILE A 13 76.60 47.31 -29.13
C ILE A 13 75.63 46.79 -28.07
N GLU A 14 75.39 47.54 -26.99
CA GLU A 14 74.41 47.16 -25.97
C GLU A 14 72.99 47.08 -26.56
N MET A 15 72.60 48.04 -27.39
CA MET A 15 71.29 48.01 -28.06
C MET A 15 71.14 46.79 -28.97
N MET A 16 72.19 46.40 -29.70
CA MET A 16 72.16 45.21 -30.55
C MET A 16 72.08 43.91 -29.75
N VAL A 17 72.85 43.79 -28.66
CA VAL A 17 72.84 42.61 -27.79
C VAL A 17 71.50 42.46 -27.07
N SER A 18 70.93 43.55 -26.55
CA SER A 18 69.62 43.51 -25.90
C SER A 18 68.49 43.14 -26.86
N VAL A 19 68.52 43.65 -28.10
CA VAL A 19 67.52 43.28 -29.12
C VAL A 19 67.66 41.82 -29.53
N ALA A 20 68.87 41.31 -29.69
CA ALA A 20 69.11 39.91 -30.02
C ALA A 20 68.64 38.96 -28.90
N LEU A 21 68.95 39.30 -27.65
CA LEU A 21 68.52 38.50 -26.49
C LEU A 21 67.00 38.54 -26.31
N PHE A 22 66.38 39.71 -26.50
CA PHE A 22 64.92 39.85 -26.47
C PHE A 22 64.25 39.03 -27.58
N ALA A 23 64.79 39.05 -28.81
CA ALA A 23 64.25 38.26 -29.92
C ALA A 23 64.32 36.75 -29.63
N VAL A 24 65.40 36.26 -29.02
CA VAL A 24 65.53 34.86 -28.60
C VAL A 24 64.49 34.52 -27.52
N VAL A 25 64.32 35.37 -26.50
CA VAL A 25 63.31 35.12 -25.45
C VAL A 25 61.89 35.13 -26.01
N VAL A 26 61.54 36.09 -26.86
CA VAL A 26 60.21 36.20 -27.47
C VAL A 26 59.91 35.02 -28.41
N SER A 27 60.90 34.57 -29.18
CA SER A 27 60.73 33.42 -30.08
C SER A 27 60.51 32.09 -29.34
N VAL A 28 60.98 31.95 -28.10
CA VAL A 28 60.70 30.79 -27.24
C VAL A 28 59.38 30.96 -26.47
N ALA A 29 59.08 32.17 -26.00
CA ALA A 29 57.91 32.43 -25.15
C ALA A 29 56.57 32.48 -25.92
N LEU A 30 56.55 33.03 -27.14
CA LEU A 30 55.29 33.15 -27.90
C LEU A 30 54.68 31.79 -28.31
N PRO A 31 55.45 30.82 -28.85
CA PRO A 31 54.88 29.53 -29.24
C PRO A 31 54.36 28.74 -28.03
N THR A 32 55.07 28.79 -26.90
CA THR A 32 54.67 28.10 -25.67
C THR A 32 53.37 28.68 -25.10
N MET A 33 53.22 30.00 -25.10
CA MET A 33 51.97 30.67 -24.72
C MET A 33 50.80 30.27 -25.62
N ILE A 34 51.00 30.20 -26.95
CA ILE A 34 49.95 29.78 -27.90
C ILE A 34 49.50 28.34 -27.62
N VAL A 35 50.41 27.42 -27.30
CA VAL A 35 50.08 26.04 -26.94
C VAL A 35 49.24 25.99 -25.65
N VAL A 36 49.61 26.76 -24.63
CA VAL A 36 48.86 26.84 -23.37
C VAL A 36 47.47 27.44 -23.58
N MET A 37 47.34 28.50 -24.39
CA MET A 37 46.04 29.11 -24.72
C MET A 37 45.13 28.12 -25.45
N LYS A 38 45.65 27.36 -26.42
CA LYS A 38 44.89 26.31 -27.11
C LYS A 38 44.47 25.18 -26.17
N ALA A 39 45.36 24.77 -25.25
CA ALA A 39 45.03 23.76 -24.24
C ALA A 39 43.94 24.25 -23.27
N SER A 40 44.01 25.51 -22.83
CA SER A 40 43.00 26.13 -21.96
C SER A 40 41.65 26.27 -22.65
N ALA A 41 41.62 26.69 -23.92
CA ALA A 41 40.39 26.80 -24.71
C ALA A 41 39.72 25.43 -24.89
N ARG A 42 40.50 24.37 -25.14
CA ARG A 42 40.01 22.99 -25.23
C ARG A 42 39.40 22.50 -23.91
N ALA A 43 40.07 22.77 -22.79
CA ALA A 43 39.57 22.39 -21.47
C ALA A 43 38.24 23.10 -21.16
N GLN A 44 38.11 24.38 -21.50
CA GLN A 44 36.89 25.15 -21.29
C GLN A 44 35.72 24.67 -22.18
N ALA A 45 35.99 24.36 -23.44
CA ALA A 45 34.99 23.81 -24.36
C ALA A 45 34.51 22.42 -23.90
N LEU A 46 35.42 21.58 -23.43
CA LEU A 46 35.10 20.28 -22.86
C LEU A 46 34.22 20.42 -21.61
N GLN A 47 34.59 21.30 -20.67
CA GLN A 47 33.83 21.53 -19.45
C GLN A 47 32.40 22.00 -19.77
N THR A 48 32.25 22.96 -20.68
CA THR A 48 30.94 23.48 -21.11
C THR A 48 30.07 22.37 -21.72
N THR A 49 30.69 21.45 -22.47
CA THR A 49 29.99 20.32 -23.10
C THR A 49 29.57 19.27 -22.07
N ILE A 50 30.43 18.99 -21.09
CA ILE A 50 30.13 18.09 -19.97
C ILE A 50 28.99 18.66 -19.12
N ASP A 51 29.00 19.96 -18.80
CA ASP A 51 27.98 20.60 -17.99
C ASP A 51 26.61 20.56 -18.69
N ASN A 52 26.57 20.88 -19.99
CA ASN A 52 25.35 20.80 -20.80
C ASN A 52 24.80 19.37 -20.89
N THR A 53 25.68 18.38 -21.06
CA THR A 53 25.25 16.97 -21.14
C THR A 53 24.80 16.45 -19.78
N SER A 54 25.45 16.89 -18.70
CA SER A 54 25.08 16.53 -17.32
C SER A 54 23.71 17.08 -16.95
N PHE A 55 23.37 18.30 -17.40
CA PHE A 55 22.02 18.85 -17.22
C PHE A 55 20.94 18.00 -17.92
N ALA A 56 21.20 17.55 -19.15
CA ALA A 56 20.30 16.65 -19.85
C ALA A 56 20.13 15.31 -19.12
N LEU A 57 21.23 14.73 -18.60
CA LEU A 57 21.19 13.51 -17.80
C LEU A 57 20.41 13.67 -16.50
N ASP A 58 20.55 14.80 -15.80
CA ASP A 58 19.81 15.09 -14.57
C ASP A 58 18.31 15.30 -14.82
N ALA A 59 17.95 15.96 -15.93
CA ALA A 59 16.56 16.08 -16.37
C ALA A 59 15.93 14.71 -16.67
N ILE A 60 16.64 13.86 -17.42
CA ILE A 60 16.21 12.47 -17.69
C ILE A 60 16.09 11.70 -16.37
N SER A 61 17.09 11.78 -15.49
CA SER A 61 17.13 11.05 -14.23
C SER A 61 15.94 11.37 -13.33
N ARG A 62 15.60 12.65 -13.16
CA ARG A 62 14.46 13.05 -12.33
C ARG A 62 13.14 12.48 -12.81
N GLN A 63 12.92 12.46 -14.12
CA GLN A 63 11.66 11.95 -14.67
C GLN A 63 11.62 10.43 -14.73
N VAL A 64 12.73 9.79 -15.12
CA VAL A 64 12.84 8.33 -15.17
C VAL A 64 12.66 7.76 -13.78
N ARG A 65 13.23 8.36 -12.72
CA ARG A 65 13.03 7.89 -11.34
C ARG A 65 11.55 7.80 -10.97
N LEU A 66 10.71 8.74 -11.39
CA LEU A 66 9.27 8.75 -11.06
C LEU A 66 8.42 7.93 -12.06
N GLY A 67 9.06 7.22 -12.98
CA GLY A 67 8.41 6.50 -14.05
C GLY A 67 7.85 5.13 -13.62
N THR A 68 6.96 4.58 -14.45
CA THR A 68 6.43 3.20 -14.36
C THR A 68 6.37 2.57 -15.75
N THR A 69 6.28 1.25 -15.83
CA THR A 69 6.14 0.50 -17.10
C THR A 69 7.26 0.80 -18.11
N TYR A 70 8.51 0.59 -17.71
CA TYR A 70 9.66 0.84 -18.56
C TYR A 70 9.70 -0.12 -19.74
N HIS A 71 9.91 0.44 -20.93
CA HIS A 71 10.06 -0.30 -22.16
C HIS A 71 11.16 0.37 -22.96
N CYS A 72 12.18 -0.38 -23.34
CA CYS A 72 13.26 0.14 -24.16
C CYS A 72 13.41 -0.67 -25.45
N THR A 73 13.82 -0.01 -26.53
CA THR A 73 13.95 -0.64 -27.84
C THR A 73 14.96 0.07 -28.74
N SER A 74 15.51 -0.67 -29.69
CA SER A 74 16.33 -0.14 -30.79
C SER A 74 15.50 0.29 -32.00
N ASP A 75 14.23 -0.10 -32.08
CA ASP A 75 13.35 0.30 -33.18
C ASP A 75 12.97 1.78 -33.06
N PRO A 76 12.89 2.51 -34.18
CA PRO A 76 12.42 3.90 -34.20
C PRO A 76 10.91 3.92 -33.88
N ILE A 77 10.58 3.82 -32.60
CA ILE A 77 9.19 3.92 -32.13
C ILE A 77 8.71 5.35 -32.38
N ASN A 78 7.64 5.46 -33.15
CA ASN A 78 6.82 6.64 -33.12
C ASN A 78 5.92 6.56 -31.88
N VAL A 79 6.21 7.35 -30.84
CA VAL A 79 5.54 7.31 -29.52
C VAL A 79 4.02 7.54 -29.62
N THR A 80 3.55 8.10 -30.74
CA THR A 80 2.13 8.28 -31.07
C THR A 80 1.41 6.98 -31.44
N VAL A 81 2.12 5.95 -31.90
CA VAL A 81 1.60 4.68 -32.43
C VAL A 81 1.72 3.54 -31.42
N TRP A 82 1.82 3.87 -30.12
CA TRP A 82 1.71 2.91 -29.03
C TRP A 82 0.24 2.43 -28.89
N ASN A 83 -0.24 1.79 -29.95
CA ASN A 83 -1.51 1.09 -30.15
C ASN A 83 -1.26 -0.11 -31.10
N ALA A 84 -1.02 -1.26 -30.47
CA ALA A 84 -1.28 -2.66 -30.85
C ALA A 84 -0.91 -3.30 -32.21
N THR A 85 -0.55 -2.65 -33.33
CA THR A 85 -0.67 -3.36 -34.64
C THR A 85 0.56 -3.62 -35.52
N THR A 86 1.81 -3.37 -35.12
CA THR A 86 2.95 -3.54 -36.07
C THR A 86 4.22 -4.25 -35.59
N SER A 87 4.28 -4.86 -34.41
CA SER A 87 5.44 -5.71 -34.03
C SER A 87 5.02 -7.05 -33.40
N PRO A 88 5.30 -8.21 -34.04
CA PRO A 88 4.90 -9.53 -33.54
C PRO A 88 5.67 -10.02 -32.30
N SER A 89 6.80 -9.39 -31.96
CA SER A 89 7.73 -9.93 -30.96
C SER A 89 7.50 -9.38 -29.55
N TYR A 90 6.99 -8.15 -29.42
CA TYR A 90 6.69 -7.50 -28.13
C TYR A 90 5.49 -6.55 -28.28
N PRO A 91 4.31 -6.87 -27.72
CA PRO A 91 3.15 -5.97 -27.82
C PRO A 91 3.43 -4.67 -27.04
N TYR A 92 3.58 -3.57 -27.78
CA TYR A 92 3.76 -2.22 -27.29
C TYR A 92 2.75 -1.86 -26.18
N GLY A 93 3.22 -1.71 -24.93
CA GLY A 93 2.37 -1.53 -23.75
C GLY A 93 2.82 -2.37 -22.57
N THR A 94 3.54 -3.45 -22.85
CA THR A 94 4.13 -4.32 -21.83
C THR A 94 5.54 -3.83 -21.47
N PRO A 95 5.92 -3.88 -20.18
CA PRO A 95 7.30 -3.67 -19.78
C PRO A 95 8.26 -4.57 -20.57
N HIS A 96 9.45 -4.05 -20.89
CA HIS A 96 10.45 -4.80 -21.66
C HIS A 96 11.87 -4.39 -21.24
N ASP A 97 12.69 -5.40 -20.93
CA ASP A 97 14.10 -5.26 -20.56
C ASP A 97 14.96 -5.24 -21.83
N CYS A 98 15.99 -4.39 -21.85
CA CYS A 98 16.99 -4.35 -22.92
C CYS A 98 18.39 -4.40 -22.29
N ILE A 99 18.75 -5.57 -21.79
CA ILE A 99 20.02 -5.80 -21.09
C ILE A 99 21.23 -5.48 -22.00
N THR A 100 21.09 -5.69 -23.31
CA THR A 100 22.12 -5.39 -24.32
C THR A 100 22.17 -3.91 -24.75
N GLY A 101 21.26 -3.07 -24.25
CA GLY A 101 21.16 -1.67 -24.60
C GLY A 101 20.26 -1.37 -25.79
N ALA A 102 19.66 -0.19 -25.78
CA ALA A 102 18.67 0.31 -26.72
C ALA A 102 18.85 1.82 -26.97
N SER A 103 18.33 2.35 -28.09
CA SER A 103 18.43 3.78 -28.44
C SER A 103 17.25 4.61 -27.93
N THR A 104 16.15 3.96 -27.53
CA THR A 104 14.93 4.61 -27.07
C THR A 104 14.44 4.00 -25.76
N LEU A 105 13.98 4.86 -24.85
CA LEU A 105 13.30 4.50 -23.61
C LEU A 105 11.91 5.14 -23.58
N VAL A 106 10.90 4.35 -23.25
CA VAL A 106 9.51 4.78 -23.08
C VAL A 106 9.04 4.35 -21.69
N PHE A 107 8.31 5.23 -21.01
CA PHE A 107 7.73 4.97 -19.70
C PHE A 107 6.50 5.85 -19.47
N ARG A 108 5.79 5.60 -18.36
CA ARG A 108 4.68 6.45 -17.89
C ARG A 108 5.14 7.24 -16.66
N ASP A 109 4.84 8.52 -16.62
CA ASP A 109 5.08 9.34 -15.43
C ASP A 109 4.08 9.05 -14.29
N GLN A 110 4.23 9.77 -13.18
CA GLN A 110 3.38 9.67 -11.98
C GLN A 110 1.88 9.91 -12.23
N ASN A 111 1.50 10.55 -13.34
CA ASN A 111 0.10 10.78 -13.72
C ASN A 111 -0.40 9.76 -14.76
N GLY A 112 0.39 8.72 -15.05
CA GLY A 112 0.10 7.73 -16.08
C GLY A 112 0.30 8.24 -17.51
N VAL A 113 0.88 9.44 -17.70
CA VAL A 113 1.08 10.06 -19.00
C VAL A 113 2.38 9.54 -19.63
N ARG A 114 2.37 9.34 -20.95
CA ARG A 114 3.53 8.77 -21.66
C ARG A 114 4.63 9.79 -21.84
N GLN A 115 5.85 9.33 -21.58
CA GLN A 115 7.11 10.02 -21.74
C GLN A 115 8.08 9.13 -22.53
N ALA A 116 8.93 9.72 -23.35
CA ALA A 116 9.99 8.98 -24.02
C ALA A 116 11.26 9.81 -24.18
N TYR A 117 12.39 9.11 -24.19
CA TYR A 117 13.71 9.65 -24.50
C TYR A 117 14.33 8.83 -25.62
N ARG A 118 15.02 9.48 -26.55
CA ARG A 118 15.76 8.78 -27.60
C ARG A 118 17.10 9.41 -27.91
N TYR A 119 17.99 8.58 -28.41
CA TYR A 119 19.17 8.99 -29.15
C TYR A 119 18.82 9.10 -30.65
N ASN A 120 18.99 10.29 -31.22
CA ASN A 120 18.84 10.50 -32.64
C ASN A 120 20.23 10.47 -33.31
N SER A 121 20.54 9.35 -33.96
CA SER A 121 21.82 9.14 -34.62
C SER A 121 22.00 9.96 -35.91
N ALA A 122 20.91 10.43 -36.53
CA ALA A 122 20.99 11.26 -37.73
C ALA A 122 21.40 12.71 -37.41
N GLU A 123 20.99 13.20 -36.24
CA GLU A 123 21.28 14.57 -35.79
C GLU A 123 22.29 14.63 -34.62
N GLU A 124 22.82 13.48 -34.19
CA GLU A 124 23.81 13.31 -33.12
C GLU A 124 23.40 14.03 -31.81
N LYS A 125 22.15 13.82 -31.38
CA LYS A 125 21.57 14.53 -30.22
C LYS A 125 20.63 13.65 -29.38
N LEU A 126 20.36 14.08 -28.15
CA LEU A 126 19.33 13.49 -27.28
C LEU A 126 18.03 14.29 -27.37
N GLU A 127 16.92 13.59 -27.44
CA GLU A 127 15.59 14.20 -27.54
C GLU A 127 14.63 13.60 -26.51
N SER A 128 13.66 14.41 -26.10
CA SER A 128 12.54 14.03 -25.24
C SER A 128 11.22 14.14 -26.00
N TRP A 129 10.25 13.32 -25.63
CA TRP A 129 8.89 13.39 -26.11
C TRP A 129 7.93 13.27 -24.94
N HIS A 130 6.90 14.13 -24.95
CA HIS A 130 5.83 14.08 -23.96
C HIS A 130 4.46 14.27 -24.60
N THR A 131 3.44 13.65 -24.03
CA THR A 131 2.08 13.63 -24.59
C THR A 131 1.48 15.03 -24.83
N LYS A 132 1.87 16.03 -24.02
CA LYS A 132 1.45 17.44 -24.21
C LYS A 132 2.15 18.19 -25.36
N ALA A 133 3.36 17.80 -25.77
CA ALA A 133 4.09 18.45 -26.86
C ALA A 133 3.78 17.83 -28.22
N GLY A 134 3.47 16.53 -28.27
CA GLY A 134 3.17 15.80 -29.50
C GLY A 134 4.33 15.70 -30.49
N THR A 135 5.50 16.27 -30.18
CA THR A 135 6.70 16.37 -31.01
C THR A 135 7.95 16.12 -30.16
N TRP A 136 9.05 15.76 -30.82
CA TRP A 136 10.34 15.59 -30.15
C TRP A 136 10.99 16.94 -29.86
N VAL A 137 11.58 17.07 -28.68
CA VAL A 137 12.22 18.29 -28.18
C VAL A 137 13.66 17.99 -27.78
N ASP A 138 14.59 18.81 -28.26
CA ASP A 138 16.03 18.65 -28.02
C ASP A 138 16.38 18.85 -26.54
N LEU A 139 17.15 17.91 -25.99
CA LEU A 139 17.67 17.97 -24.62
C LEU A 139 19.11 18.46 -24.55
N THR A 140 19.90 18.17 -25.59
CA THR A 140 21.30 18.59 -25.69
C THR A 140 21.41 19.87 -26.51
N ALA A 141 22.25 20.80 -26.06
CA ALA A 141 22.51 22.04 -26.79
C ALA A 141 23.15 21.77 -28.17
N PRO A 142 22.94 22.63 -29.19
CA PRO A 142 23.48 22.42 -30.55
C PRO A 142 25.01 22.28 -30.65
N LYS A 143 25.73 22.78 -29.65
CA LYS A 143 27.20 22.69 -29.54
C LYS A 143 27.70 21.33 -29.02
N VAL A 144 26.80 20.49 -28.51
CA VAL A 144 27.10 19.14 -28.03
C VAL A 144 26.81 18.14 -29.16
N LEU A 145 27.80 17.32 -29.49
CA LEU A 145 27.66 16.15 -30.37
C LEU A 145 27.54 14.90 -29.51
N VAL A 146 26.40 14.22 -29.57
CA VAL A 146 26.21 12.91 -28.96
C VAL A 146 26.58 11.85 -29.99
N LYS A 147 27.71 11.18 -29.79
CA LYS A 147 28.19 10.13 -30.69
C LYS A 147 27.48 8.80 -30.47
N ASN A 148 27.11 8.52 -29.23
CA ASN A 148 26.31 7.35 -28.87
C ASN A 148 25.56 7.62 -27.57
N ALA A 149 24.33 7.16 -27.47
CA ALA A 149 23.63 7.06 -26.20
C ALA A 149 22.84 5.75 -26.15
N THR A 150 23.01 5.03 -25.04
CA THR A 150 22.48 3.69 -24.85
C THR A 150 21.70 3.63 -23.54
N PHE A 151 20.44 3.22 -23.64
CA PHE A 151 19.56 2.91 -22.51
C PHE A 151 19.56 1.41 -22.26
N THR A 152 19.85 1.02 -21.03
CA THR A 152 19.73 -0.37 -20.55
C THR A 152 18.65 -0.41 -19.49
N VAL A 153 17.70 -1.34 -19.59
CA VAL A 153 16.66 -1.56 -18.58
C VAL A 153 16.73 -3.00 -18.12
N THR A 154 16.75 -3.19 -16.81
CA THR A 154 16.73 -4.50 -16.13
C THR A 154 15.64 -4.51 -15.06
N GLY A 155 14.87 -5.59 -14.98
CA GLY A 155 13.84 -5.79 -13.95
C GLY A 155 12.49 -5.15 -14.26
N ALA A 156 12.22 -4.79 -15.52
CA ALA A 156 10.92 -4.24 -15.91
C ALA A 156 9.88 -5.33 -16.22
N THR A 157 10.31 -6.49 -16.75
CA THR A 157 9.44 -7.60 -17.21
C THR A 157 8.94 -8.55 -16.12
N ILE A 158 9.63 -8.65 -14.98
CA ILE A 158 9.33 -9.57 -13.89
C ILE A 158 9.32 -8.77 -12.59
N TYR A 159 8.23 -8.82 -11.83
CA TYR A 159 8.19 -8.23 -10.49
C TYR A 159 8.73 -9.24 -9.49
N ASP A 160 10.02 -9.13 -9.16
CA ASP A 160 10.73 -9.92 -8.16
C ASP A 160 10.83 -9.21 -6.79
N GLY A 161 10.29 -8.00 -6.68
CA GLY A 161 10.33 -7.16 -5.48
C GLY A 161 11.50 -6.17 -5.47
N GLU A 162 12.39 -6.21 -6.46
CA GLU A 162 13.43 -5.20 -6.68
C GLU A 162 12.95 -4.14 -7.68
N PRO A 163 13.25 -2.85 -7.46
CA PRO A 163 12.87 -1.80 -8.40
C PRO A 163 13.69 -1.91 -9.70
N PRO A 164 13.06 -1.75 -10.88
CA PRO A 164 13.76 -1.74 -12.15
C PRO A 164 14.85 -0.66 -12.18
N VAL A 165 15.97 -1.02 -12.79
CA VAL A 165 17.13 -0.14 -12.96
C VAL A 165 17.24 0.23 -14.43
N VAL A 166 17.33 1.54 -14.67
CA VAL A 166 17.58 2.13 -15.97
C VAL A 166 18.97 2.75 -15.98
N THR A 167 19.86 2.28 -16.85
CA THR A 167 21.18 2.87 -17.05
C THR A 167 21.19 3.64 -18.36
N LEU A 168 21.69 4.88 -18.33
CA LEU A 168 21.95 5.67 -19.52
C LEU A 168 23.44 5.96 -19.62
N ALA A 169 24.07 5.44 -20.67
CA ALA A 169 25.45 5.73 -21.03
C ALA A 169 25.48 6.64 -22.27
N VAL A 170 26.16 7.78 -22.16
CA VAL A 170 26.28 8.78 -23.23
C VAL A 170 27.75 9.02 -23.53
N ARG A 171 28.14 8.89 -24.80
CA ARG A 171 29.45 9.28 -25.31
C ARG A 171 29.29 10.52 -26.20
N GLY A 172 29.97 11.60 -25.86
CA GLY A 172 29.83 12.89 -26.53
C GLY A 172 31.15 13.59 -26.84
N ALA A 173 31.02 14.66 -27.62
CA ALA A 173 32.11 15.51 -28.10
C ALA A 173 31.59 16.96 -28.30
N ALA A 174 32.46 17.97 -28.28
CA ALA A 174 32.12 19.35 -28.65
C ALA A 174 32.12 19.53 -30.19
N ARG A 175 31.20 20.34 -30.74
CA ARG A 175 31.02 20.53 -32.19
C ARG A 175 32.13 21.36 -32.88
N ASP A 176 32.95 22.10 -32.14
CA ASP A 176 34.02 22.96 -32.67
C ASP A 176 35.39 22.52 -32.16
N GLU A 177 36.13 21.70 -32.93
CA GLU A 177 37.59 21.79 -33.17
C GLU A 177 38.16 20.53 -33.86
N VAL A 178 39.25 20.71 -34.60
CA VAL A 178 39.94 19.70 -35.46
C VAL A 178 40.45 18.47 -34.69
N SER A 179 40.38 18.44 -33.35
CA SER A 179 40.61 17.26 -32.52
C SER A 179 39.84 17.43 -31.21
N VAL A 180 38.72 16.72 -31.08
CA VAL A 180 37.79 16.89 -29.97
C VAL A 180 38.04 15.84 -28.88
N PRO A 181 38.27 16.24 -27.62
CA PRO A 181 38.28 15.29 -26.52
C PRO A 181 36.88 14.68 -26.36
N GLU A 182 36.81 13.36 -26.45
CA GLU A 182 35.59 12.63 -26.16
C GLU A 182 35.42 12.45 -24.66
N PHE A 183 34.17 12.41 -24.22
CA PHE A 183 33.82 12.05 -22.86
C PHE A 183 32.76 10.95 -22.88
N THR A 184 32.75 10.16 -21.81
CA THR A 184 31.69 9.19 -21.53
C THR A 184 31.11 9.52 -20.16
N LEU A 185 29.81 9.73 -20.11
CA LEU A 185 29.04 9.86 -18.88
C LEU A 185 28.10 8.67 -18.78
N SER A 186 28.00 8.09 -17.59
CA SER A 186 27.02 7.05 -17.31
C SER A 186 26.27 7.43 -16.04
N THR A 187 24.95 7.27 -16.05
CA THR A 187 24.12 7.40 -14.86
C THR A 187 23.21 6.20 -14.72
N ASN A 188 23.17 5.65 -13.51
CA ASN A 188 22.20 4.64 -13.13
C ASN A 188 21.01 5.33 -12.46
N MET A 189 19.82 4.94 -12.86
CA MET A 189 18.54 5.48 -12.39
C MET A 189 17.70 4.31 -11.92
N THR A 190 17.57 4.15 -10.61
CA THR A 190 16.63 3.20 -10.04
C THR A 190 15.25 3.86 -10.00
N GLN A 191 14.20 3.12 -10.34
CA GLN A 191 12.85 3.61 -10.13
C GLN A 191 12.65 4.02 -8.67
N TYR A 192 12.26 5.27 -8.45
CA TYR A 192 11.66 5.72 -7.20
C TYR A 192 10.26 5.12 -7.12
N VAL A 193 10.19 3.95 -6.49
CA VAL A 193 8.95 3.46 -5.91
C VAL A 193 8.81 4.27 -4.62
N PRO A 194 7.79 5.14 -4.45
CA PRO A 194 7.54 5.71 -3.15
C PRO A 194 7.42 4.54 -2.18
N GLU A 195 8.33 4.44 -1.22
CA GLU A 195 8.26 3.48 -0.12
C GLU A 195 7.04 3.83 0.74
N ARG A 196 5.89 3.45 0.22
CA ARG A 196 4.61 3.43 0.90
C ARG A 196 3.88 2.13 0.58
N GLY A 197 4.55 1.14 -0.01
CA GLY A 197 3.95 -0.17 -0.31
C GLY A 197 3.94 -1.08 0.91
N PHE A 198 3.31 -2.25 0.79
CA PHE A 198 3.47 -3.31 1.77
C PHE A 198 4.31 -4.45 1.17
N ALA A 199 5.26 -5.01 1.93
CA ALA A 199 5.77 -6.34 1.59
C ALA A 199 4.73 -7.39 2.02
N ILE A 200 4.48 -8.40 1.20
CA ILE A 200 3.35 -9.32 1.44
C ILE A 200 3.82 -10.75 1.67
N ARG A 201 3.30 -11.36 2.73
CA ARG A 201 3.39 -12.80 2.99
C ARG A 201 2.02 -13.42 2.92
N ARG A 202 1.85 -14.48 2.12
CA ARG A 202 0.61 -15.24 2.04
C ARG A 202 0.67 -16.51 2.89
N LEU A 203 -0.35 -16.71 3.71
CA LEU A 203 -0.56 -17.86 4.59
C LEU A 203 -1.83 -18.58 4.13
N ALA A 204 -1.67 -19.77 3.56
CA ALA A 204 -2.76 -20.55 2.99
C ALA A 204 -2.41 -22.04 3.05
N GLN A 205 -3.23 -22.90 2.43
CA GLN A 205 -2.92 -24.33 2.39
C GLN A 205 -1.51 -24.59 1.83
N GLY A 206 -0.75 -25.43 2.56
CA GLY A 206 0.64 -25.76 2.23
C GLY A 206 1.68 -24.88 2.91
N THR A 207 1.25 -23.81 3.62
CA THR A 207 2.12 -23.11 4.57
C THR A 207 2.50 -24.07 5.71
N ALA A 208 3.77 -24.08 6.11
CA ALA A 208 4.23 -24.88 7.24
C ALA A 208 3.39 -24.56 8.50
N ASN A 209 3.08 -25.61 9.29
CA ASN A 209 2.26 -25.52 10.49
C ASN A 209 0.81 -25.04 10.27
N LEU A 210 0.30 -25.09 9.03
CA LEU A 210 -1.08 -24.78 8.68
C LEU A 210 -1.69 -25.86 7.78
N THR A 211 -2.81 -26.44 8.24
CA THR A 211 -3.56 -27.46 7.49
C THR A 211 -5.01 -27.04 7.32
N LEU A 212 -5.37 -26.57 6.14
CA LEU A 212 -6.70 -26.19 5.69
C LEU A 212 -7.33 -27.30 4.82
N THR A 213 -8.66 -27.23 4.66
CA THR A 213 -9.45 -28.09 3.77
C THR A 213 -10.37 -27.22 2.91
N ALA A 214 -10.93 -27.77 1.83
CA ALA A 214 -11.82 -27.02 0.95
C ALA A 214 -13.05 -26.48 1.70
N GLY A 215 -13.46 -25.25 1.34
CA GLY A 215 -14.71 -24.62 1.79
C GLY A 215 -14.73 -24.14 3.24
N ILE A 216 -13.61 -24.15 3.98
CA ILE A 216 -13.59 -23.70 5.39
C ILE A 216 -13.59 -22.18 5.55
N GLU A 217 -13.31 -21.45 4.47
CA GLU A 217 -13.27 -19.99 4.45
C GLU A 217 -12.29 -19.36 5.46
N PHE A 218 -11.05 -19.85 5.50
CA PHE A 218 -10.01 -19.30 6.38
C PHE A 218 -9.68 -17.84 6.03
N GLY A 219 -9.60 -16.98 7.04
CA GLY A 219 -9.43 -15.54 6.83
C GLY A 219 -10.76 -14.81 6.67
N THR A 220 -11.86 -15.38 7.17
CA THR A 220 -13.16 -14.70 7.23
C THR A 220 -13.15 -13.49 8.15
N ASP A 221 -12.39 -13.55 9.24
CA ASP A 221 -12.05 -12.40 10.07
C ASP A 221 -10.67 -12.62 10.72
N VAL A 222 -10.04 -11.56 11.22
CA VAL A 222 -8.74 -11.65 11.89
C VAL A 222 -8.63 -10.62 13.01
N ALA A 223 -8.01 -11.00 14.13
CA ALA A 223 -7.66 -10.08 15.21
C ALA A 223 -6.30 -10.45 15.83
N PRO A 224 -5.48 -9.47 16.22
CA PRO A 224 -4.29 -9.74 17.04
C PRO A 224 -4.72 -10.16 18.44
N VAL A 225 -4.19 -11.27 18.95
CA VAL A 225 -4.46 -11.74 20.33
C VAL A 225 -3.37 -11.33 21.32
N GLY A 226 -2.45 -10.46 20.88
CA GLY A 226 -1.24 -10.14 21.63
C GLY A 226 -0.23 -11.27 21.51
N ASP A 227 0.82 -11.19 22.31
CA ASP A 227 1.81 -12.24 22.45
C ASP A 227 1.30 -13.28 23.44
N ILE A 228 0.74 -14.39 22.95
CA ILE A 228 0.09 -15.36 23.83
C ILE A 228 1.11 -16.31 24.46
N ASP A 229 2.28 -16.49 23.83
CA ASP A 229 3.31 -17.43 24.29
C ASP A 229 4.58 -16.77 24.83
N ASP A 230 4.50 -15.47 25.13
CA ASP A 230 5.54 -14.62 25.72
C ASP A 230 6.87 -14.66 24.92
N ASP A 231 6.79 -14.74 23.59
CA ASP A 231 7.96 -14.76 22.68
C ASP A 231 8.28 -13.39 22.05
N ASN A 232 7.55 -12.37 22.45
CA ASN A 232 7.59 -10.99 21.99
C ASN A 232 7.25 -10.85 20.50
N VAL A 233 6.33 -11.68 20.00
CA VAL A 233 5.71 -11.58 18.68
C VAL A 233 4.19 -11.56 18.83
N THR A 234 3.53 -10.65 18.12
CA THR A 234 2.06 -10.62 18.11
C THR A 234 1.50 -11.86 17.41
N ASP A 235 0.62 -12.58 18.11
CA ASP A 235 -0.10 -13.73 17.59
C ASP A 235 -1.48 -13.35 17.09
N LEU A 236 -2.08 -14.24 16.29
CA LEU A 236 -3.31 -13.95 15.56
C LEU A 236 -4.40 -14.98 15.85
N LEU A 237 -5.63 -14.50 15.94
CA LEU A 237 -6.83 -15.34 15.87
C LEU A 237 -7.50 -15.10 14.52
N VAL A 238 -7.74 -16.19 13.78
CA VAL A 238 -8.31 -16.15 12.43
C VAL A 238 -9.62 -16.92 12.39
N GLY A 239 -10.66 -16.28 11.85
CA GLY A 239 -11.99 -16.85 11.68
C GLY A 239 -12.13 -17.76 10.46
N MET A 240 -12.99 -18.78 10.58
CA MET A 240 -13.43 -19.70 9.54
C MET A 240 -14.96 -19.85 9.63
N SER A 241 -15.72 -19.23 8.73
CA SER A 241 -17.20 -19.20 8.82
C SER A 241 -17.87 -20.52 8.48
N THR A 242 -17.20 -21.43 7.78
CA THR A 242 -17.85 -22.59 7.15
C THR A 242 -17.06 -23.87 7.35
N PHE A 243 -16.69 -24.18 8.58
CA PHE A 243 -16.15 -25.50 8.94
C PHE A 243 -17.29 -26.49 9.20
N SER A 244 -17.23 -27.69 8.60
CA SER A 244 -18.13 -28.85 8.82
C SER A 244 -19.62 -28.52 8.97
N ALA A 245 -20.40 -28.64 7.89
CA ALA A 245 -21.84 -28.32 7.86
C ALA A 245 -22.18 -26.86 8.28
N GLY A 246 -21.31 -25.91 7.91
CA GLY A 246 -21.52 -24.48 8.17
C GLY A 246 -21.40 -24.07 9.63
N VAL A 247 -20.87 -24.93 10.51
CA VAL A 247 -20.68 -24.62 11.92
C VAL A 247 -19.66 -23.50 12.10
N GLY A 248 -18.54 -23.56 11.38
CA GLY A 248 -17.44 -22.61 11.53
C GLY A 248 -16.46 -22.97 12.66
N GLY A 249 -15.54 -22.05 12.94
CA GLY A 249 -14.55 -22.12 14.00
C GLY A 249 -13.49 -21.04 13.88
N THR A 250 -12.43 -21.14 14.68
CA THR A 250 -11.29 -20.23 14.62
C THR A 250 -9.96 -20.99 14.63
N GLN A 251 -8.90 -20.30 14.25
CA GLN A 251 -7.53 -20.81 14.25
C GLN A 251 -6.65 -19.79 14.99
N VAL A 252 -6.02 -20.21 16.07
CA VAL A 252 -4.95 -19.45 16.73
C VAL A 252 -3.65 -19.73 15.98
N LEU A 253 -2.98 -18.67 15.55
CA LEU A 253 -1.68 -18.73 14.88
C LEU A 253 -0.65 -18.06 15.79
N ARG A 254 0.33 -18.84 16.21
CA ARG A 254 1.54 -18.28 16.79
C ARG A 254 2.51 -17.89 15.69
N MET A 255 2.98 -16.66 15.70
CA MET A 255 3.68 -16.06 14.57
C MET A 255 5.18 -15.99 14.81
N ASN A 256 5.96 -15.95 13.72
CA ASN A 256 7.34 -15.50 13.75
C ASN A 256 7.41 -14.07 13.22
N LYS A 257 8.42 -13.30 13.63
CA LYS A 257 8.65 -11.91 13.16
C LYS A 257 8.71 -11.76 11.63
N ASN A 258 9.09 -12.81 10.90
CA ASN A 258 9.11 -12.83 9.44
C ASN A 258 7.73 -13.11 8.79
N GLY A 259 6.66 -13.16 9.59
CA GLY A 259 5.28 -13.42 9.17
C GLY A 259 4.97 -14.88 8.87
N THR A 260 5.85 -15.83 9.20
CA THR A 260 5.56 -17.27 9.09
C THR A 260 4.88 -17.81 10.35
N ILE A 261 4.27 -18.99 10.26
CA ILE A 261 3.55 -19.61 11.38
C ILE A 261 4.50 -20.50 12.17
N LYS A 262 4.72 -20.17 13.44
CA LYS A 262 5.48 -20.96 14.43
C LYS A 262 4.71 -22.20 14.86
N ALA A 263 3.44 -22.02 15.21
CA ALA A 263 2.52 -23.09 15.56
C ALA A 263 1.08 -22.66 15.29
N SER A 264 0.15 -23.61 15.16
CA SER A 264 -1.27 -23.27 15.07
C SER A 264 -2.15 -24.24 15.85
N ILE A 265 -3.24 -23.72 16.41
CA ILE A 265 -4.29 -24.50 17.08
C ILE A 265 -5.63 -24.17 16.46
N ARG A 266 -6.42 -25.22 16.17
CA ARG A 266 -7.77 -25.08 15.64
C ARG A 266 -8.79 -25.19 16.76
N LEU A 267 -9.71 -24.24 16.82
CA LEU A 267 -10.80 -24.18 17.79
C LEU A 267 -12.13 -24.36 17.05
N THR A 268 -12.62 -25.60 17.01
CA THR A 268 -13.91 -25.97 16.40
C THR A 268 -14.77 -26.76 17.39
N SER A 269 -16.03 -27.03 17.05
CA SER A 269 -16.99 -27.75 17.89
C SER A 269 -16.38 -28.97 18.60
N ASN A 270 -16.43 -29.00 19.93
CA ASN A 270 -15.90 -30.06 20.79
C ASN A 270 -14.39 -30.37 20.64
N THR A 271 -13.59 -29.40 20.20
CA THR A 271 -12.13 -29.52 20.13
C THR A 271 -11.45 -28.44 20.95
N ASN A 272 -10.31 -28.76 21.57
CA ASN A 272 -9.43 -27.81 22.26
C ASN A 272 -10.18 -26.86 23.22
N GLY A 273 -11.13 -27.41 23.99
CA GLY A 273 -11.91 -26.70 25.01
C GLY A 273 -13.19 -25.99 24.54
N MET A 274 -13.45 -25.98 23.24
CA MET A 274 -14.65 -25.33 22.68
C MET A 274 -15.93 -26.14 22.91
N PRO A 275 -17.09 -25.49 23.13
CA PRO A 275 -18.36 -26.16 23.32
C PRO A 275 -18.87 -26.82 22.03
N THR A 276 -20.01 -27.51 22.14
CA THR A 276 -20.74 -27.99 20.97
C THR A 276 -21.46 -26.83 20.29
N PHE A 277 -21.27 -26.75 18.97
CA PHE A 277 -21.97 -25.82 18.09
C PHE A 277 -22.90 -26.57 17.14
N ALA A 278 -24.03 -25.94 16.78
CA ALA A 278 -24.98 -26.48 15.82
C ALA A 278 -24.64 -26.09 14.37
N ALA A 279 -25.23 -26.81 13.41
CA ALA A 279 -25.04 -26.52 11.99
C ALA A 279 -25.47 -25.08 11.64
N ASN A 280 -24.75 -24.46 10.71
CA ASN A 280 -24.99 -23.09 10.22
C ASN A 280 -24.86 -21.98 11.27
N GLU A 281 -24.23 -22.21 12.43
CA GLU A 281 -24.00 -21.14 13.42
C GLU A 281 -22.94 -20.13 12.97
N ALA A 282 -22.10 -20.50 12.01
CA ALA A 282 -21.02 -19.68 11.44
C ALA A 282 -20.10 -19.07 12.51
N VAL A 283 -19.72 -19.87 13.51
CA VAL A 283 -18.76 -19.51 14.55
C VAL A 283 -17.45 -19.05 13.90
N GLY A 284 -16.86 -17.97 14.42
CA GLY A 284 -15.66 -17.37 13.83
C GLY A 284 -15.95 -16.50 12.61
N SER A 285 -17.21 -16.10 12.39
CA SER A 285 -17.55 -15.08 11.39
C SER A 285 -17.00 -13.69 11.72
N SER A 286 -16.76 -13.45 13.01
CA SER A 286 -16.01 -12.32 13.52
C SER A 286 -15.19 -12.72 14.74
N VAL A 287 -14.07 -12.04 14.97
CA VAL A 287 -13.20 -12.25 16.13
C VAL A 287 -12.70 -10.92 16.67
N ALA A 288 -12.50 -10.83 17.98
CA ALA A 288 -11.88 -9.65 18.61
C ALA A 288 -11.10 -10.06 19.85
N ASN A 289 -10.05 -9.31 20.16
CA ASN A 289 -9.26 -9.50 21.37
C ASN A 289 -9.78 -8.60 22.50
N LEU A 290 -9.97 -9.16 23.69
CA LEU A 290 -10.30 -8.43 24.92
C LEU A 290 -9.08 -8.17 25.80
N GLY A 291 -7.96 -8.85 25.54
CA GLY A 291 -6.82 -8.93 26.44
C GLY A 291 -7.15 -9.73 27.69
N ASP A 292 -6.40 -9.51 28.76
CA ASP A 292 -6.65 -10.09 30.07
C ASP A 292 -7.79 -9.33 30.78
N LEU A 293 -9.01 -9.85 30.65
CA LEU A 293 -10.22 -9.23 31.16
C LEU A 293 -10.33 -9.34 32.69
N ASP A 294 -9.87 -10.47 33.23
CA ASP A 294 -10.10 -10.89 34.61
C ASP A 294 -8.86 -10.79 35.52
N GLY A 295 -7.69 -10.55 34.94
CA GLY A 295 -6.41 -10.34 35.61
C GLY A 295 -5.62 -11.62 35.87
N ASP A 296 -5.95 -12.73 35.21
CA ASP A 296 -5.31 -14.04 35.40
C ASP A 296 -4.12 -14.30 34.47
N SER A 297 -3.73 -13.30 33.67
CA SER A 297 -2.66 -13.36 32.67
C SER A 297 -2.94 -14.30 31.50
N LEU A 298 -4.18 -14.75 31.32
CA LEU A 298 -4.64 -15.39 30.10
C LEU A 298 -5.33 -14.37 29.20
N THR A 299 -5.35 -14.64 27.90
CA THR A 299 -5.99 -13.75 26.94
C THR A 299 -7.44 -14.17 26.72
N GLU A 300 -8.38 -13.25 26.92
CA GLU A 300 -9.75 -13.40 26.47
C GLU A 300 -9.95 -12.93 25.04
N VAL A 301 -10.69 -13.73 24.29
CA VAL A 301 -11.12 -13.40 22.93
C VAL A 301 -12.63 -13.50 22.81
N LEU A 302 -13.19 -12.75 21.87
CA LEU A 302 -14.58 -12.85 21.46
C LEU A 302 -14.66 -13.52 20.09
N ILE A 303 -15.59 -14.46 19.97
CA ILE A 303 -15.85 -15.21 18.74
C ILE A 303 -17.33 -15.07 18.39
N GLY A 304 -17.62 -14.45 17.25
CA GLY A 304 -18.99 -14.24 16.77
C GLY A 304 -19.57 -15.47 16.07
N ALA A 305 -20.86 -15.73 16.32
CA ALA A 305 -21.64 -16.79 15.71
C ALA A 305 -23.02 -16.25 15.27
N PRO A 306 -23.06 -15.45 14.18
CA PRO A 306 -24.27 -14.74 13.76
C PRO A 306 -25.41 -15.69 13.35
N GLY A 307 -25.12 -16.95 13.02
CA GLY A 307 -26.12 -17.95 12.67
C GLY A 307 -26.85 -18.59 13.86
N TYR A 308 -26.38 -18.35 15.09
CA TYR A 308 -26.92 -18.96 16.31
C TYR A 308 -28.44 -18.78 16.42
N THR A 309 -29.14 -19.89 16.71
CA THR A 309 -30.61 -19.96 16.92
C THR A 309 -31.39 -19.17 15.88
N SER A 310 -31.45 -19.70 14.66
CA SER A 310 -32.17 -19.10 13.52
C SER A 310 -31.72 -17.65 13.24
N ASN A 311 -30.41 -17.43 13.15
CA ASN A 311 -29.81 -16.11 12.90
C ASN A 311 -30.13 -15.04 13.95
N THR A 312 -30.53 -15.42 15.18
CA THR A 312 -30.58 -14.44 16.28
C THR A 312 -29.16 -13.94 16.59
N GLY A 313 -28.20 -14.87 16.56
CA GLY A 313 -26.78 -14.60 16.74
C GLY A 313 -26.32 -14.70 18.19
N ALA A 314 -25.02 -14.96 18.37
CA ALA A 314 -24.35 -15.06 19.66
C ALA A 314 -22.89 -14.61 19.54
N VAL A 315 -22.29 -14.32 20.70
CA VAL A 315 -20.86 -14.09 20.87
C VAL A 315 -20.37 -15.02 21.98
N TYR A 316 -19.24 -15.68 21.74
CA TYR A 316 -18.58 -16.53 22.73
C TYR A 316 -17.35 -15.79 23.25
N LEU A 317 -17.33 -15.54 24.56
CA LEU A 317 -16.17 -15.06 25.28
C LEU A 317 -15.35 -16.28 25.70
N THR A 318 -14.14 -16.40 25.17
CA THR A 318 -13.29 -17.58 25.35
C THR A 318 -11.93 -17.16 25.91
N THR A 319 -11.52 -17.79 27.02
CA THR A 319 -10.19 -17.63 27.61
C THR A 319 -9.22 -18.61 26.96
N LEU A 320 -8.06 -18.12 26.54
CA LEU A 320 -7.02 -18.90 25.85
C LEU A 320 -5.76 -19.03 26.71
N GLN A 321 -5.22 -20.25 26.77
CA GLN A 321 -3.87 -20.48 27.30
C GLN A 321 -2.79 -20.05 26.30
N ALA A 322 -1.54 -19.95 26.78
CA ALA A 322 -0.36 -19.72 25.94
C ALA A 322 -0.16 -20.72 24.78
N SER A 323 -0.74 -21.92 24.89
CA SER A 323 -0.75 -22.86 23.77
C SER A 323 -1.67 -22.43 22.63
N GLY A 324 -2.72 -21.65 22.92
CA GLY A 324 -3.87 -21.34 22.07
C GLY A 324 -5.10 -22.20 22.34
N ILE A 325 -5.08 -23.07 23.36
CA ILE A 325 -6.21 -23.93 23.75
C ILE A 325 -7.20 -23.13 24.61
N ALA A 326 -8.51 -23.33 24.39
CA ALA A 326 -9.56 -22.71 25.20
C ALA A 326 -9.70 -23.42 26.57
N THR A 327 -9.83 -22.65 27.64
CA THR A 327 -10.06 -23.16 29.01
C THR A 327 -11.45 -22.89 29.53
N SER A 328 -12.03 -21.77 29.11
CA SER A 328 -13.37 -21.33 29.50
C SER A 328 -14.07 -20.72 28.31
N THR A 329 -15.39 -20.89 28.23
CA THR A 329 -16.20 -20.24 27.19
C THR A 329 -17.57 -19.86 27.74
N ILE A 330 -17.88 -18.56 27.71
CA ILE A 330 -19.14 -17.97 28.14
C ILE A 330 -19.92 -17.52 26.91
N ARG A 331 -21.20 -17.90 26.82
CA ARG A 331 -22.07 -17.51 25.71
C ARG A 331 -22.88 -16.26 26.03
N ILE A 332 -22.69 -15.23 25.22
CA ILE A 332 -23.44 -13.98 25.22
C ILE A 332 -24.44 -14.02 24.06
N ALA A 333 -25.72 -14.21 24.37
CA ALA A 333 -26.80 -14.32 23.39
C ALA A 333 -28.10 -13.72 23.95
N SER A 334 -29.15 -13.69 23.15
CA SER A 334 -30.48 -13.19 23.54
C SER A 334 -30.94 -13.79 24.88
N ASN A 335 -31.26 -12.94 25.86
CA ASN A 335 -31.71 -13.33 27.20
C ASN A 335 -30.72 -14.19 28.02
N THR A 336 -29.42 -14.21 27.68
CA THR A 336 -28.38 -14.89 28.46
C THR A 336 -27.30 -13.92 28.93
N ASN A 337 -26.57 -14.26 30.00
CA ASN A 337 -25.37 -13.53 30.45
C ASN A 337 -25.58 -12.01 30.66
N GLY A 338 -26.77 -11.59 31.12
CA GLY A 338 -27.11 -10.18 31.31
C GLY A 338 -27.62 -9.43 30.06
N MET A 339 -27.78 -10.13 28.92
CA MET A 339 -28.34 -9.56 27.70
C MET A 339 -29.87 -9.43 27.76
N THR A 340 -30.37 -8.39 27.11
CA THR A 340 -31.80 -8.24 26.78
C THR A 340 -32.19 -9.13 25.61
N THR A 341 -33.48 -9.17 25.27
CA THR A 341 -33.95 -9.85 24.08
C THR A 341 -33.39 -9.20 22.81
N ILE A 342 -32.76 -10.03 21.97
CA ILE A 342 -32.34 -9.69 20.61
C ILE A 342 -33.38 -10.27 19.65
N PRO A 343 -33.90 -9.49 18.69
CA PRO A 343 -34.85 -9.99 17.70
C PRO A 343 -34.28 -11.15 16.88
N ALA A 344 -35.14 -12.10 16.48
CA ALA A 344 -34.74 -13.16 15.57
C ALA A 344 -34.28 -12.59 14.22
N GLY A 345 -33.29 -13.22 13.60
CA GLY A 345 -32.70 -12.74 12.34
C GLY A 345 -31.73 -11.57 12.49
N SER A 346 -31.46 -11.06 13.70
CA SER A 346 -30.58 -9.91 13.90
C SER A 346 -29.11 -10.15 13.54
N GLN A 347 -28.68 -11.41 13.50
CA GLN A 347 -27.29 -11.82 13.23
C GLN A 347 -26.29 -11.18 14.19
N PHE A 348 -26.64 -11.12 15.48
CA PHE A 348 -25.77 -10.59 16.52
C PHE A 348 -24.43 -11.36 16.57
N GLY A 349 -23.31 -10.64 16.61
CA GLY A 349 -21.97 -11.23 16.50
C GLY A 349 -21.45 -11.30 15.07
N ALA A 350 -22.06 -10.58 14.12
CA ALA A 350 -21.55 -10.49 12.74
C ALA A 350 -20.27 -9.63 12.62
N SER A 351 -20.04 -8.74 13.58
CA SER A 351 -18.81 -7.96 13.74
C SER A 351 -18.55 -7.66 15.20
N LEU A 352 -17.28 -7.52 15.56
CA LEU A 352 -16.84 -7.29 16.93
C LEU A 352 -15.73 -6.25 16.95
N ALA A 353 -15.75 -5.38 17.97
CA ALA A 353 -14.64 -4.48 18.25
C ALA A 353 -14.58 -4.13 19.73
N LEU A 354 -13.35 -3.97 20.23
CA LEU A 354 -13.08 -3.39 21.54
C LEU A 354 -12.95 -1.87 21.42
N VAL A 355 -13.66 -1.11 22.27
CA VAL A 355 -13.64 0.37 22.27
C VAL A 355 -13.18 0.94 23.62
N GLY A 356 -12.93 0.06 24.59
CA GLY A 356 -12.37 0.37 25.91
C GLY A 356 -12.08 -0.92 26.65
N SER A 357 -11.48 -0.86 27.84
CA SER A 357 -11.01 -2.04 28.58
C SER A 357 -12.05 -3.12 28.84
N ARG A 358 -13.34 -2.76 28.91
CA ARG A 358 -14.46 -3.70 29.09
C ARG A 358 -15.67 -3.34 28.23
N GLU A 359 -15.43 -2.60 27.15
CA GLU A 359 -16.50 -2.08 26.31
C GLU A 359 -16.41 -2.66 24.91
N VAL A 360 -17.43 -3.43 24.56
CA VAL A 360 -17.49 -4.17 23.31
C VAL A 360 -18.61 -3.64 22.45
N LEU A 361 -18.32 -3.47 21.17
CA LEU A 361 -19.33 -3.23 20.14
C LEU A 361 -19.57 -4.52 19.37
N VAL A 362 -20.86 -4.86 19.22
CA VAL A 362 -21.30 -6.06 18.53
C VAL A 362 -22.28 -5.69 17.42
N GLY A 363 -21.92 -6.01 16.19
CA GLY A 363 -22.79 -5.81 15.04
C GLY A 363 -23.91 -6.85 14.94
N ALA A 364 -25.06 -6.37 14.49
CA ALA A 364 -26.29 -7.13 14.26
C ALA A 364 -26.96 -6.60 12.97
N PRO A 365 -26.40 -6.88 11.79
CA PRO A 365 -26.83 -6.28 10.52
C PRO A 365 -28.26 -6.64 10.09
N GLY A 366 -28.79 -7.77 10.55
CA GLY A 366 -30.16 -8.18 10.27
C GLY A 366 -31.20 -7.52 11.19
N ASP A 367 -30.77 -6.74 12.20
CA ASP A 367 -31.69 -6.06 13.11
C ASP A 367 -32.62 -5.14 12.28
N SER A 368 -33.92 -5.41 12.41
CA SER A 368 -34.97 -4.83 11.58
C SER A 368 -35.98 -4.13 12.48
N PRO A 369 -35.68 -2.93 13.00
CA PRO A 369 -36.63 -2.18 13.80
C PRO A 369 -37.87 -1.82 12.96
N THR A 370 -39.00 -1.55 13.63
CA THR A 370 -40.26 -1.24 12.95
C THR A 370 -40.08 -0.11 11.93
N GLY A 371 -40.45 -0.37 10.68
CA GLY A 371 -40.30 0.57 9.57
C GLY A 371 -38.95 0.55 8.85
N CYS A 372 -38.03 -0.36 9.20
CA CYS A 372 -36.69 -0.42 8.63
C CYS A 372 -36.17 -1.87 8.54
N VAL A 373 -36.34 -2.51 7.39
CA VAL A 373 -35.89 -3.91 7.16
C VAL A 373 -34.39 -3.95 6.87
N ASN A 374 -33.65 -4.80 7.57
CA ASN A 374 -32.19 -4.99 7.44
C ASN A 374 -31.42 -3.66 7.49
N CYS A 375 -31.86 -2.74 8.35
CA CYS A 375 -31.14 -1.49 8.57
C CYS A 375 -29.88 -1.73 9.40
N GLY A 376 -29.91 -2.78 10.23
CA GLY A 376 -28.81 -3.21 11.06
C GLY A 376 -28.68 -2.38 12.33
N ALA A 377 -27.96 -2.95 13.29
CA ALA A 377 -27.67 -2.32 14.57
C ALA A 377 -26.24 -2.63 15.03
N VAL A 378 -25.75 -1.78 15.92
CA VAL A 378 -24.59 -2.10 16.76
C VAL A 378 -25.00 -1.96 18.21
N TYR A 379 -24.78 -3.03 18.96
CA TYR A 379 -24.99 -3.10 20.39
C TYR A 379 -23.68 -2.79 21.11
N ARG A 380 -23.72 -1.86 22.05
CA ARG A 380 -22.64 -1.55 22.96
C ARG A 380 -22.88 -2.28 24.29
N LEU A 381 -21.91 -3.10 24.67
CA LEU A 381 -21.93 -3.93 25.87
C LEU A 381 -20.84 -3.49 26.83
N MET A 382 -21.16 -3.44 28.12
CA MET A 382 -20.17 -3.33 29.18
C MET A 382 -20.02 -4.69 29.87
N LEU A 383 -18.80 -5.20 29.94
CA LEU A 383 -18.50 -6.46 30.60
C LEU A 383 -17.99 -6.23 32.03
N SER A 384 -18.29 -7.16 32.94
CA SER A 384 -17.56 -7.28 34.20
C SER A 384 -16.19 -7.93 33.96
N GLY A 385 -15.31 -7.91 34.97
CA GLY A 385 -14.06 -8.67 34.89
C GLY A 385 -14.28 -10.18 34.70
N GLN A 386 -15.45 -10.71 35.06
CA GLN A 386 -15.79 -12.14 34.90
C GLN A 386 -16.62 -12.40 33.64
N GLY A 387 -16.65 -11.46 32.69
CA GLY A 387 -17.35 -11.63 31.41
C GLY A 387 -18.88 -11.50 31.44
N GLN A 388 -19.49 -11.10 32.57
CA GLN A 388 -20.94 -10.84 32.63
C GLN A 388 -21.29 -9.52 31.94
N VAL A 389 -22.37 -9.47 31.17
CA VAL A 389 -22.86 -8.20 30.61
C VAL A 389 -23.57 -7.40 31.71
N THR A 390 -23.03 -6.22 32.00
CA THR A 390 -23.52 -5.30 33.05
C THR A 390 -24.41 -4.19 32.51
N SER A 391 -24.25 -3.85 31.22
CA SER A 391 -25.05 -2.83 30.55
C SER A 391 -25.11 -3.13 29.05
N VAL A 392 -26.28 -2.86 28.45
CA VAL A 392 -26.54 -3.00 27.01
C VAL A 392 -27.18 -1.71 26.50
N SER A 393 -26.70 -1.21 25.36
CA SER A 393 -27.31 -0.07 24.66
C SER A 393 -27.16 -0.24 23.15
N LYS A 394 -28.07 0.32 22.35
CA LYS A 394 -27.93 0.39 20.89
C LYS A 394 -27.35 1.74 20.50
N ILE A 395 -26.31 1.75 19.67
CA ILE A 395 -25.69 2.98 19.15
C ILE A 395 -26.10 3.30 17.70
N SER A 396 -27.06 2.56 17.15
CA SER A 396 -27.61 2.78 15.81
C SER A 396 -28.83 3.71 15.78
N THR A 397 -29.39 4.06 16.94
CA THR A 397 -30.60 4.90 17.03
C THR A 397 -30.28 6.34 16.60
N GLY A 398 -31.15 6.93 15.75
CA GLY A 398 -31.01 8.32 15.32
C GLY A 398 -29.96 8.58 14.23
N LEU A 399 -29.36 7.54 13.66
CA LEU A 399 -28.38 7.66 12.56
C LEU A 399 -29.01 7.85 11.17
N GLY A 400 -30.34 7.83 11.05
CA GLY A 400 -31.02 7.93 9.75
C GLY A 400 -30.77 6.73 8.83
N LEU A 401 -30.59 5.53 9.41
CA LEU A 401 -30.42 4.29 8.64
C LEU A 401 -31.67 4.00 7.81
N VAL A 402 -31.45 3.47 6.61
CA VAL A 402 -32.53 3.06 5.69
C VAL A 402 -32.42 1.57 5.35
N ALA A 403 -33.50 1.02 4.79
CA ALA A 403 -33.59 -0.39 4.46
C ALA A 403 -32.41 -0.88 3.62
N GLY A 404 -31.84 -2.02 3.99
CA GLY A 404 -30.69 -2.63 3.31
C GLY A 404 -29.34 -1.94 3.56
N ASN A 405 -29.21 -1.05 4.55
CA ASN A 405 -27.89 -0.55 4.96
C ASN A 405 -27.03 -1.66 5.60
N ALA A 406 -27.67 -2.59 6.33
CA ALA A 406 -27.00 -3.63 7.10
C ALA A 406 -25.91 -3.03 8.02
N PHE A 407 -26.23 -1.97 8.76
CA PHE A 407 -25.28 -1.32 9.67
C PHE A 407 -24.73 -2.32 10.70
N GLY A 408 -23.40 -2.40 10.82
CA GLY A 408 -22.72 -3.42 11.64
C GLY A 408 -22.46 -4.75 10.90
N SER A 409 -22.50 -4.77 9.56
CA SER A 409 -22.43 -5.99 8.75
C SER A 409 -21.12 -6.77 8.75
N ALA A 410 -20.00 -6.17 9.14
CA ALA A 410 -18.74 -6.90 9.37
C ALA A 410 -17.57 -6.00 9.86
N GLY A 411 -17.49 -4.72 9.49
CA GLY A 411 -16.40 -3.85 9.95
C GLY A 411 -16.78 -2.97 11.13
N ILE A 412 -16.22 -3.19 12.31
CA ILE A 412 -16.23 -2.20 13.41
C ILE A 412 -14.78 -2.01 13.85
N ALA A 413 -14.34 -0.75 14.02
CA ALA A 413 -13.00 -0.45 14.50
C ALA A 413 -13.00 0.76 15.44
N PHE A 414 -12.21 0.70 16.50
CA PHE A 414 -11.89 1.86 17.32
C PHE A 414 -10.74 2.64 16.69
N LEU A 415 -10.97 3.89 16.35
CA LEU A 415 -10.01 4.76 15.65
C LEU A 415 -9.19 5.65 16.61
N GLY A 416 -9.50 5.62 17.91
CA GLY A 416 -8.86 6.46 18.92
C GLY A 416 -9.75 7.60 19.41
N TYR A 417 -9.12 8.68 19.85
CA TYR A 417 -9.79 9.85 20.44
C TYR A 417 -9.57 11.09 19.58
N ASN A 418 -10.58 11.95 19.48
CA ASN A 418 -10.40 13.27 18.91
C ASN A 418 -9.85 14.27 19.94
N THR A 419 -9.59 15.49 19.50
CA THR A 419 -9.07 16.58 20.36
C THR A 419 -10.02 17.00 21.49
N ALA A 420 -11.31 16.67 21.38
CA ALA A 420 -12.31 16.89 22.42
C ALA A 420 -12.42 15.72 23.42
N GLY A 421 -11.62 14.65 23.25
CA GLY A 421 -11.69 13.44 24.08
C GLY A 421 -12.87 12.52 23.75
N GLU A 422 -13.58 12.76 22.65
CA GLU A 422 -14.60 11.85 22.14
C GLU A 422 -13.94 10.64 21.46
N ARG A 423 -14.51 9.46 21.63
CA ARG A 423 -14.06 8.23 20.99
C ARG A 423 -14.55 8.18 19.56
N LEU A 424 -13.66 7.86 18.63
CA LEU A 424 -13.97 7.67 17.22
C LEU A 424 -14.13 6.19 16.93
N VAL A 425 -15.28 5.81 16.38
CA VAL A 425 -15.57 4.42 16.00
C VAL A 425 -16.02 4.38 14.55
N ALA A 426 -15.36 3.54 13.76
CA ALA A 426 -15.78 3.24 12.41
C ALA A 426 -16.76 2.06 12.40
N VAL A 427 -17.87 2.17 11.68
CA VAL A 427 -18.86 1.11 11.49
C VAL A 427 -19.24 0.98 10.03
N GLY A 428 -19.05 -0.21 9.49
CA GLY A 428 -19.40 -0.58 8.13
C GLY A 428 -20.90 -0.85 7.95
N ALA A 429 -21.42 -0.39 6.81
CA ALA A 429 -22.77 -0.67 6.32
C ALA A 429 -22.63 -1.15 4.87
N ALA A 430 -22.05 -2.34 4.71
CA ALA A 430 -21.48 -2.81 3.44
C ALA A 430 -22.54 -3.09 2.35
N GLU A 431 -23.82 -3.18 2.72
CA GLU A 431 -24.92 -3.40 1.79
C GLU A 431 -25.55 -2.11 1.27
N THR A 432 -25.12 -0.95 1.80
CA THR A 432 -25.63 0.37 1.42
C THR A 432 -25.59 0.57 -0.10
N ALA A 433 -26.74 0.92 -0.67
CA ALA A 433 -26.86 1.19 -2.10
C ALA A 433 -26.15 2.49 -2.49
N CYS A 434 -25.49 2.48 -3.65
CA CYS A 434 -25.05 3.70 -4.35
C CYS A 434 -26.14 4.21 -5.31
N ALA A 435 -25.90 5.33 -5.97
CA ALA A 435 -26.88 5.98 -6.86
C ALA A 435 -27.39 5.07 -8.01
N SER A 436 -26.63 4.04 -8.39
CA SER A 436 -27.05 3.03 -9.37
C SER A 436 -28.02 1.98 -8.83
N GLY A 437 -28.30 1.97 -7.52
CA GLY A 437 -29.11 0.96 -6.83
C GLY A 437 -28.34 -0.31 -6.42
N ALA A 438 -27.09 -0.47 -6.85
CA ALA A 438 -26.23 -1.59 -6.45
C ALA A 438 -25.62 -1.37 -5.04
N SER A 439 -25.28 -2.45 -4.34
CA SER A 439 -24.64 -2.37 -3.01
C SER A 439 -23.16 -2.01 -3.10
N CYS A 440 -22.85 -0.72 -3.20
CA CYS A 440 -21.47 -0.23 -3.16
C CYS A 440 -20.88 -0.23 -1.73
N GLY A 441 -21.73 -0.14 -0.70
CA GLY A 441 -21.32 -0.08 0.71
C GLY A 441 -21.04 1.34 1.22
N ALA A 442 -20.87 1.45 2.53
CA ALA A 442 -20.66 2.71 3.24
C ALA A 442 -19.85 2.49 4.53
N LEU A 443 -19.20 3.55 4.99
CA LEU A 443 -18.55 3.62 6.30
C LEU A 443 -19.09 4.80 7.11
N TYR A 444 -19.47 4.55 8.35
CA TYR A 444 -19.84 5.59 9.32
C TYR A 444 -18.70 5.79 10.31
N ILE A 445 -18.32 7.03 10.56
CA ILE A 445 -17.42 7.40 11.65
C ILE A 445 -18.26 8.06 12.73
N LEU A 446 -18.47 7.35 13.84
CA LEU A 446 -19.24 7.82 14.99
C LEU A 446 -18.33 8.51 15.99
N ARG A 447 -18.83 9.60 16.60
CA ARG A 447 -18.22 10.25 17.76
C ARG A 447 -19.02 9.85 18.99
N LEU A 448 -18.38 9.14 19.91
CA LEU A 448 -18.98 8.68 21.15
C LEU A 448 -18.43 9.49 22.32
N SER A 449 -19.31 9.96 23.20
CA SER A 449 -18.92 10.51 24.50
C SER A 449 -18.20 9.45 25.35
N SER A 450 -17.56 9.86 26.46
CA SER A 450 -16.98 8.94 27.45
C SER A 450 -18.00 7.97 28.04
N ALA A 451 -19.27 8.38 28.16
CA ALA A 451 -20.39 7.53 28.58
C ALA A 451 -20.92 6.60 27.47
N GLY A 452 -20.50 6.80 26.20
CA GLY A 452 -20.87 5.96 25.07
C GLY A 452 -22.09 6.44 24.27
N ALA A 453 -22.63 7.61 24.59
CA ALA A 453 -23.67 8.24 23.78
C ALA A 453 -23.10 8.76 22.45
N VAL A 454 -23.86 8.63 21.36
CA VAL A 454 -23.49 9.13 20.02
C VAL A 454 -23.68 10.64 19.96
N MET A 455 -22.59 11.38 19.78
CA MET A 455 -22.56 12.85 19.69
C MET A 455 -22.70 13.36 18.26
N GLY A 456 -22.38 12.52 17.29
CA GLY A 456 -22.53 12.81 15.86
C GLY A 456 -21.86 11.74 15.01
N HIS A 457 -22.05 11.84 13.69
CA HIS A 457 -21.43 10.90 12.76
C HIS A 457 -21.08 11.58 11.44
N SER A 458 -20.07 11.03 10.77
CA SER A 458 -19.78 11.27 9.36
C SER A 458 -20.09 10.02 8.56
N LYS A 459 -20.70 10.17 7.39
CA LYS A 459 -21.02 9.06 6.48
C LYS A 459 -20.15 9.18 5.23
N LEU A 460 -19.31 8.19 4.98
CA LEU A 460 -18.46 8.06 3.81
C LEU A 460 -19.13 7.09 2.83
N VAL A 461 -19.58 7.62 1.69
CA VAL A 461 -20.17 6.86 0.59
C VAL A 461 -19.58 7.31 -0.75
N SER A 462 -19.76 6.46 -1.76
CA SER A 462 -19.32 6.67 -3.15
C SER A 462 -19.54 8.12 -3.62
N GLY A 463 -18.45 8.79 -4.02
CA GLY A 463 -18.48 10.15 -4.59
C GLY A 463 -18.74 11.30 -3.61
N THR A 464 -18.70 11.05 -2.29
CA THR A 464 -18.96 12.08 -1.26
C THR A 464 -17.85 12.16 -0.23
N ALA A 465 -17.72 13.30 0.46
CA ALA A 465 -16.75 13.47 1.56
C ALA A 465 -15.30 13.07 1.19
N GLY A 466 -14.88 13.34 -0.05
CA GLY A 466 -13.56 12.99 -0.57
C GLY A 466 -13.41 11.55 -1.07
N MET A 467 -14.45 10.71 -0.95
CA MET A 467 -14.44 9.36 -1.50
C MET A 467 -14.50 9.37 -3.03
N PRO A 468 -13.76 8.46 -3.71
CA PRO A 468 -13.96 8.22 -5.12
C PRO A 468 -15.31 7.56 -5.40
N THR A 469 -15.67 7.45 -6.68
CA THR A 469 -16.76 6.58 -7.11
C THR A 469 -16.36 5.13 -6.86
N LEU A 470 -17.11 4.45 -6.00
CA LEU A 470 -16.94 3.05 -5.70
C LEU A 470 -17.58 2.17 -6.80
N GLU A 471 -16.98 1.00 -7.03
CA GLU A 471 -17.53 -0.01 -7.94
C GLU A 471 -18.87 -0.54 -7.41
N ALA A 472 -19.79 -0.84 -8.32
CA ALA A 472 -21.03 -1.54 -7.99
C ALA A 472 -20.71 -2.89 -7.33
N PHE A 473 -21.48 -3.25 -6.30
CA PHE A 473 -21.30 -4.48 -5.52
C PHE A 473 -20.00 -4.57 -4.73
N SER A 474 -19.18 -3.53 -4.65
CA SER A 474 -17.87 -3.58 -3.98
C SER A 474 -17.91 -3.96 -2.49
N ARG A 475 -19.05 -3.76 -1.82
CA ARG A 475 -19.21 -3.98 -0.37
C ARG A 475 -18.20 -3.21 0.46
N PHE A 476 -17.93 -1.95 0.10
CA PHE A 476 -17.04 -1.09 0.89
C PHE A 476 -17.55 -0.97 2.33
N GLY A 477 -16.62 -1.06 3.30
CA GLY A 477 -16.96 -1.15 4.71
C GLY A 477 -17.19 -2.59 5.19
N LYS A 478 -16.80 -3.60 4.39
CA LYS A 478 -16.91 -5.01 4.81
C LYS A 478 -15.98 -5.32 5.98
N SER A 479 -14.80 -4.74 6.02
CA SER A 479 -13.88 -4.81 7.16
C SER A 479 -13.25 -3.45 7.36
N VAL A 480 -12.83 -3.14 8.59
CA VAL A 480 -12.23 -1.85 8.92
C VAL A 480 -11.16 -2.07 9.97
N ALA A 481 -10.01 -1.42 9.83
CA ALA A 481 -8.97 -1.36 10.84
C ALA A 481 -8.48 0.09 11.00
N ALA A 482 -8.15 0.45 12.25
CA ALA A 482 -7.42 1.68 12.52
C ALA A 482 -5.99 1.52 11.99
N ALA A 483 -5.58 2.42 11.10
CA ALA A 483 -4.26 2.36 10.50
C ALA A 483 -3.20 3.12 11.30
N GLY A 484 -3.63 3.96 12.24
CA GLY A 484 -2.77 5.00 12.81
C GLY A 484 -2.52 6.10 11.77
N ASP A 485 -1.64 7.05 12.09
CA ASP A 485 -1.21 8.07 11.13
C ASP A 485 -0.12 7.49 10.22
N LEU A 486 -0.49 7.06 9.01
CA LEU A 486 0.44 6.42 8.07
C LEU A 486 1.23 7.44 7.25
N ASN A 487 0.82 8.71 7.22
CA ASN A 487 1.44 9.73 6.39
C ASN A 487 2.19 10.82 7.18
N GLY A 488 2.12 10.79 8.52
CA GLY A 488 2.79 11.70 9.44
C GLY A 488 2.14 13.07 9.55
N ASP A 489 0.86 13.22 9.20
CA ASP A 489 0.15 14.51 9.23
C ASP A 489 -0.62 14.80 10.53
N GLY A 490 -0.53 13.89 11.50
CA GLY A 490 -1.14 13.99 12.81
C GLY A 490 -2.62 13.57 12.85
N VAL A 491 -3.18 13.06 11.75
CA VAL A 491 -4.54 12.50 11.69
C VAL A 491 -4.46 10.99 11.50
N ALA A 492 -5.24 10.24 12.27
CA ALA A 492 -5.30 8.80 12.12
C ALA A 492 -6.01 8.40 10.81
N ASP A 493 -5.36 7.53 10.04
CA ASP A 493 -5.84 6.93 8.81
C ASP A 493 -6.61 5.63 9.06
N ILE A 494 -7.34 5.18 8.04
CA ILE A 494 -8.24 4.03 8.14
C ILE A 494 -7.99 3.08 6.97
N ILE A 495 -7.92 1.77 7.23
CA ILE A 495 -7.97 0.75 6.17
C ILE A 495 -9.38 0.15 6.13
N VAL A 496 -9.95 0.07 4.92
CA VAL A 496 -11.31 -0.42 4.69
C VAL A 496 -11.30 -1.50 3.61
N GLY A 497 -11.89 -2.65 3.92
CA GLY A 497 -12.05 -3.75 2.98
C GLY A 497 -13.31 -3.65 2.11
N ALA A 498 -13.18 -4.13 0.88
CA ALA A 498 -14.21 -4.20 -0.13
C ALA A 498 -14.06 -5.50 -0.95
N GLU A 499 -14.62 -6.57 -0.39
CA GLU A 499 -14.34 -7.95 -0.78
C GLU A 499 -14.82 -8.34 -2.19
N GLU A 500 -15.79 -7.62 -2.77
CA GLU A 500 -16.42 -7.97 -4.06
C GLU A 500 -16.01 -7.01 -5.19
N THR A 501 -14.91 -6.27 -5.04
CA THR A 501 -14.35 -5.39 -6.10
C THR A 501 -13.60 -6.18 -7.19
N GLY A 502 -13.37 -5.56 -8.34
CA GLY A 502 -12.72 -6.18 -9.51
C GLY A 502 -13.72 -6.58 -10.60
N GLY A 503 -14.90 -5.97 -10.62
CA GLY A 503 -15.97 -6.26 -11.59
C GLY A 503 -16.41 -7.72 -11.55
N ALA A 504 -16.46 -8.38 -12.71
CA ALA A 504 -16.86 -9.79 -12.79
C ALA A 504 -15.91 -10.76 -12.06
N ALA A 505 -14.63 -10.37 -11.88
CA ALA A 505 -13.65 -11.22 -11.23
C ALA A 505 -13.79 -11.25 -9.70
N ARG A 506 -14.34 -10.20 -9.06
CA ARG A 506 -14.56 -10.16 -7.59
C ARG A 506 -13.32 -10.56 -6.78
N THR A 507 -12.15 -10.09 -7.20
CA THR A 507 -10.86 -10.39 -6.56
C THR A 507 -10.77 -9.76 -5.17
N GLY A 508 -11.49 -8.65 -4.93
CA GLY A 508 -11.44 -7.91 -3.67
C GLY A 508 -10.34 -6.84 -3.63
N SER A 509 -10.43 -5.95 -2.64
CA SER A 509 -9.54 -4.79 -2.44
C SER A 509 -9.51 -4.32 -0.98
N LEU A 510 -8.41 -3.67 -0.62
CA LEU A 510 -8.32 -2.80 0.55
C LEU A 510 -8.19 -1.34 0.09
N TYR A 511 -8.80 -0.42 0.85
CA TYR A 511 -8.70 1.01 0.66
C TYR A 511 -8.01 1.62 1.87
N VAL A 512 -6.86 2.23 1.68
CA VAL A 512 -6.25 3.12 2.66
C VAL A 512 -6.85 4.50 2.47
N LEU A 513 -7.54 4.99 3.48
CA LEU A 513 -8.14 6.31 3.52
C LEU A 513 -7.26 7.22 4.36
N PHE A 514 -6.62 8.18 3.70
CA PHE A 514 -5.94 9.27 4.40
C PHE A 514 -6.97 10.28 4.83
N MET A 515 -7.04 10.57 6.13
CA MET A 515 -8.16 11.31 6.71
C MET A 515 -7.87 12.80 6.90
N ASN A 516 -8.91 13.62 6.87
CA ASN A 516 -8.88 14.99 7.38
C ASN A 516 -9.35 15.01 8.83
N SER A 517 -8.96 16.05 9.58
CA SER A 517 -9.37 16.24 10.99
C SER A 517 -10.89 16.40 11.21
N ASN A 518 -11.65 16.68 10.14
CA ASN A 518 -13.12 16.74 10.16
C ASN A 518 -13.80 15.39 9.80
N ASN A 519 -13.05 14.29 9.80
CA ASN A 519 -13.51 12.94 9.45
C ASN A 519 -13.99 12.78 7.99
N THR A 520 -13.57 13.65 7.07
CA THR A 520 -13.67 13.40 5.61
C THR A 520 -12.38 12.82 5.08
N VAL A 521 -12.40 12.33 3.84
CA VAL A 521 -11.23 11.72 3.21
C VAL A 521 -10.43 12.75 2.43
N LYS A 522 -9.11 12.74 2.63
CA LYS A 522 -8.13 13.60 1.95
C LYS A 522 -7.61 12.93 0.68
N GLU A 523 -7.23 11.66 0.81
CA GLU A 523 -6.69 10.86 -0.29
C GLU A 523 -7.11 9.39 -0.10
N VAL A 524 -7.34 8.69 -1.20
CA VAL A 524 -7.66 7.26 -1.19
C VAL A 524 -6.65 6.50 -2.01
N ARG A 525 -6.11 5.45 -1.41
CA ARG A 525 -5.24 4.50 -2.09
C ARG A 525 -5.85 3.10 -2.04
N ARG A 526 -6.13 2.55 -3.21
CA ARG A 526 -6.73 1.22 -3.34
C ARG A 526 -5.65 0.18 -3.64
N MET A 527 -5.51 -0.80 -2.76
CA MET A 527 -4.70 -1.99 -2.96
C MET A 527 -5.56 -3.13 -3.51
N THR A 528 -5.15 -3.71 -4.63
CA THR A 528 -5.88 -4.81 -5.29
C THR A 528 -4.91 -5.64 -6.15
N ASN A 529 -5.44 -6.56 -6.96
CA ASN A 529 -4.69 -7.55 -7.72
C ASN A 529 -3.46 -6.97 -8.44
N ASN A 530 -2.26 -7.27 -7.91
CA ASN A 530 -0.97 -6.78 -8.40
C ASN A 530 -0.90 -5.26 -8.60
N SER A 531 -1.63 -4.49 -7.79
CA SER A 531 -1.75 -3.04 -7.93
C SER A 531 -1.62 -2.34 -6.58
N ASN A 532 -0.83 -1.26 -6.55
CA ASN A 532 -0.54 -0.45 -5.36
C ASN A 532 -0.02 -1.27 -4.16
N GLY A 533 0.76 -2.33 -4.42
CA GLY A 533 1.27 -3.22 -3.39
C GLY A 533 0.25 -4.24 -2.88
N GLY A 534 -0.84 -4.50 -3.61
CA GLY A 534 -1.73 -5.63 -3.34
C GLY A 534 -1.19 -6.96 -3.87
N PRO A 535 -1.64 -8.10 -3.30
CA PRO A 535 -1.16 -9.42 -3.68
C PRO A 535 -1.63 -9.84 -5.09
N ALA A 536 -1.06 -10.92 -5.60
CA ALA A 536 -1.62 -11.63 -6.74
C ALA A 536 -2.91 -12.33 -6.30
N LEU A 537 -4.02 -11.96 -6.93
CA LEU A 537 -5.37 -12.43 -6.62
C LEU A 537 -6.01 -13.10 -7.84
N ARG A 538 -6.81 -14.13 -7.60
CA ARG A 538 -7.64 -14.83 -8.58
C ARG A 538 -9.10 -14.39 -8.46
N THR A 539 -9.87 -14.80 -9.46
CA THR A 539 -11.32 -14.59 -9.48
C THR A 539 -11.95 -15.22 -8.25
N GLY A 540 -12.69 -14.43 -7.48
CA GLY A 540 -13.46 -14.91 -6.33
C GLY A 540 -12.75 -14.87 -4.98
N ASP A 541 -11.42 -14.63 -4.92
CA ASP A 541 -10.61 -14.72 -3.68
C ASP A 541 -11.17 -13.90 -2.50
N ALA A 542 -11.93 -12.85 -2.79
CA ALA A 542 -12.58 -11.99 -1.81
C ALA A 542 -11.60 -11.29 -0.84
N PHE A 543 -10.48 -10.80 -1.38
CA PHE A 543 -9.50 -10.03 -0.60
C PHE A 543 -10.10 -8.76 0.02
N GLY A 544 -9.75 -8.48 1.28
CA GLY A 544 -10.39 -7.41 2.04
C GLY A 544 -11.69 -7.84 2.73
N ARG A 545 -11.97 -9.14 2.78
CA ARG A 545 -13.00 -9.72 3.66
C ARG A 545 -12.79 -9.32 5.12
N ALA A 546 -11.53 -9.27 5.53
CA ALA A 546 -11.06 -8.95 6.87
C ALA A 546 -9.80 -8.08 6.77
N VAL A 547 -9.60 -7.20 7.75
CA VAL A 547 -8.35 -6.46 7.94
C VAL A 547 -8.15 -6.20 9.43
N ALA A 548 -6.93 -6.38 9.91
CA ALA A 548 -6.53 -6.03 11.28
C ALA A 548 -5.18 -5.33 11.27
N ASN A 549 -5.05 -4.35 12.18
CA ASN A 549 -3.76 -3.81 12.58
C ASN A 549 -3.12 -4.82 13.54
N ILE A 550 -1.93 -5.31 13.23
CA ILE A 550 -1.23 -6.33 14.03
C ILE A 550 -0.01 -5.77 14.74
N GLY A 551 0.14 -4.43 14.76
CA GLY A 551 1.31 -3.74 15.29
C GLY A 551 2.52 -3.89 14.37
N ASP A 552 3.70 -3.66 14.90
CA ASP A 552 4.98 -3.88 14.24
C ASP A 552 5.41 -5.34 14.47
N LEU A 553 5.13 -6.23 13.53
CA LEU A 553 5.37 -7.66 13.70
C LEU A 553 6.85 -8.01 13.53
N ASN A 554 7.56 -7.24 12.70
CA ASN A 554 8.96 -7.50 12.34
C ASN A 554 9.98 -6.59 13.06
N ASP A 555 9.51 -5.71 13.96
CA ASP A 555 10.29 -4.70 14.69
C ASP A 555 11.04 -3.71 13.78
N ASP A 556 10.46 -3.33 12.64
CA ASP A 556 11.08 -2.37 11.71
C ASP A 556 10.69 -0.91 11.98
N GLY A 557 9.85 -0.67 12.99
CA GLY A 557 9.34 0.62 13.41
C GLY A 557 8.08 1.05 12.69
N ARG A 558 7.47 0.19 11.86
CA ARG A 558 6.25 0.50 11.09
C ARG A 558 5.12 -0.45 11.45
N ILE A 559 3.90 0.02 11.22
CA ILE A 559 2.70 -0.78 11.49
C ILE A 559 2.48 -1.77 10.34
N ASP A 560 2.29 -3.03 10.71
CA ASP A 560 1.90 -4.13 9.85
C ASP A 560 0.40 -4.44 9.97
N PHE A 561 -0.14 -5.08 8.95
CA PHE A 561 -1.54 -5.48 8.89
C PHE A 561 -1.69 -6.93 8.48
N ALA A 562 -2.78 -7.55 8.91
CA ALA A 562 -3.25 -8.83 8.38
C ALA A 562 -4.53 -8.62 7.57
N ALA A 563 -4.65 -9.29 6.42
CA ALA A 563 -5.78 -9.16 5.52
C ALA A 563 -6.31 -10.52 5.06
N GLY A 564 -7.62 -10.73 5.16
CA GLY A 564 -8.27 -11.97 4.81
C GLY A 564 -8.77 -12.02 3.37
N ALA A 565 -8.62 -13.19 2.74
CA ALA A 565 -9.22 -13.58 1.45
C ALA A 565 -9.88 -14.94 1.63
N ARG A 566 -11.09 -14.94 2.21
CA ARG A 566 -11.74 -16.17 2.67
C ARG A 566 -12.03 -17.18 1.55
N ARG A 567 -12.10 -16.72 0.30
CA ARG A 567 -12.43 -17.55 -0.86
C ARG A 567 -11.21 -17.86 -1.73
N ASP A 568 -10.00 -17.60 -1.22
CA ASP A 568 -8.79 -17.98 -1.93
C ASP A 568 -8.71 -19.52 -2.05
N ASP A 569 -8.48 -19.99 -3.28
CA ASP A 569 -8.39 -21.42 -3.62
C ASP A 569 -7.05 -22.09 -3.24
N GLY A 570 -6.26 -21.47 -2.37
CA GLY A 570 -4.97 -22.00 -1.93
C GLY A 570 -3.95 -22.02 -3.07
N ASN A 571 -3.39 -23.18 -3.35
CA ASN A 571 -2.50 -23.40 -4.51
C ASN A 571 -3.28 -23.79 -5.79
N GLY A 572 -4.60 -23.58 -5.81
CA GLY A 572 -5.48 -23.94 -6.92
C GLY A 572 -6.04 -25.37 -6.86
N THR A 573 -5.85 -26.09 -5.75
CA THR A 573 -6.37 -27.47 -5.57
C THR A 573 -7.51 -27.60 -4.56
N LEU A 574 -7.72 -26.60 -3.70
CA LEU A 574 -8.81 -26.58 -2.71
C LEU A 574 -9.67 -25.34 -2.92
N THR A 575 -10.90 -25.54 -3.38
CA THR A 575 -11.84 -24.44 -3.57
C THR A 575 -12.20 -23.79 -2.23
N ASP A 576 -12.15 -22.46 -2.17
CA ASP A 576 -12.55 -21.66 -0.99
C ASP A 576 -11.92 -22.13 0.34
N ALA A 577 -10.67 -22.61 0.30
CA ALA A 577 -9.94 -22.94 1.53
C ALA A 577 -9.64 -21.69 2.36
N GLY A 578 -9.45 -20.55 1.67
CA GLY A 578 -9.15 -19.26 2.22
C GLY A 578 -7.66 -19.01 2.43
N ALA A 579 -7.31 -17.74 2.60
CA ALA A 579 -5.95 -17.27 2.85
C ALA A 579 -5.94 -16.05 3.77
N LEU A 580 -4.80 -15.87 4.44
CA LEU A 580 -4.44 -14.67 5.19
C LEU A 580 -3.16 -14.07 4.59
N TYR A 581 -3.13 -12.75 4.42
CA TYR A 581 -1.98 -12.01 3.94
C TYR A 581 -1.44 -11.11 5.05
N ILE A 582 -0.17 -11.26 5.39
CA ILE A 582 0.55 -10.30 6.24
C ILE A 582 1.14 -9.23 5.34
N LEU A 583 0.84 -7.98 5.65
CA LEU A 583 1.21 -6.78 4.92
C LEU A 583 2.19 -5.99 5.79
N PHE A 584 3.48 -6.11 5.51
CA PHE A 584 4.54 -5.41 6.23
C PHE A 584 4.66 -3.97 5.77
N GLY A 585 4.61 -3.01 6.70
CA GLY A 585 4.82 -1.59 6.41
C GLY A 585 6.18 -1.35 5.73
N LYS A 586 6.28 -0.35 4.86
CA LYS A 586 7.57 0.08 4.27
C LYS A 586 7.82 1.56 4.45
#